data_AF-A0A0H5Q582-F1
#
_entry.id   AF-A0A0H5Q582-F1
#
_cell.length_a   1.000
_cell.length_b   1.000
_cell.length_c   1.000
_cell.angle_alpha   90.00
_cell.angle_beta   90.00
_cell.angle_gamma   90.00
#
_symmetry.space_group_name_H-M   'P 1'
#
loop_
_entity.id
_entity.type
_entity.pdbx_description
1 polymer ?
#
loop_
_entity_poly.entity_id
_entity_poly.type
_entity_poly.pdbx_seq_one_letter_code
_entity_poly.pdbx_strand_id
1 'polypeptide(L)'
;MTNMEIVDEMKNFCEKEKIYNFCDLFEYASKNRKDWFDFLVTEKNCVVMALYLIDKSCKAGLITPGERSLQYQELLEIDDADNHYYNY
;
A
#
# COMPACT_ATOMS: atom_id res chain seq x y z
N MET A 1 9.48 16.82 -4.77
CA MET A 1 8.52 16.30 -3.79
C MET A 1 9.24 15.26 -2.96
N THR A 2 9.12 15.33 -1.65
CA THR A 2 9.68 14.34 -0.74
C THR A 2 8.80 13.10 -0.69
N ASN A 3 9.33 11.97 -0.20
CA ASN A 3 8.56 10.74 -0.03
C ASN A 3 7.33 10.94 0.89
N MET A 4 7.43 11.79 1.93
CA MET A 4 6.31 12.08 2.81
C MET A 4 5.20 12.88 2.11
N GLU A 5 5.56 13.88 1.31
CA GLU A 5 4.59 14.65 0.52
C GLU A 5 3.83 13.75 -0.47
N ILE A 6 4.53 12.80 -1.11
CA ILE A 6 3.91 11.83 -2.02
C ILE A 6 2.89 10.94 -1.28
N VAL A 7 3.25 10.44 -0.08
CA VAL A 7 2.34 9.63 0.76
C VAL A 7 1.11 10.42 1.17
N ASP A 8 1.27 11.66 1.61
CA ASP A 8 0.15 12.49 2.06
C ASP A 8 -0.80 12.82 0.89
N GLU A 9 -0.27 13.10 -0.31
CA GLU A 9 -1.11 13.28 -1.48
C GLU A 9 -1.90 12.01 -1.85
N MET A 10 -1.24 10.84 -1.84
CA MET A 10 -1.91 9.57 -2.12
C MET A 10 -3.01 9.25 -1.09
N LYS A 11 -2.75 9.48 0.20
CA LYS A 11 -3.77 9.30 1.25
C LYS A 11 -4.96 10.23 1.02
N ASN A 12 -4.72 11.51 0.76
CA ASN A 12 -5.79 12.47 0.46
C ASN A 12 -6.61 12.06 -0.76
N PHE A 13 -5.96 11.56 -1.81
CA PHE A 13 -6.63 11.02 -2.99
C PHE A 13 -7.49 9.79 -2.64
N CYS A 14 -6.96 8.84 -1.86
CA CYS A 14 -7.71 7.66 -1.45
C CYS A 14 -8.92 7.98 -0.57
N GLU A 15 -8.85 9.01 0.28
CA GLU A 15 -10.01 9.48 1.04
C GLU A 15 -11.05 10.14 0.13
N LYS A 16 -10.62 11.05 -0.76
CA LYS A 16 -11.50 11.81 -1.65
C LYS A 16 -12.24 10.92 -2.65
N GLU A 17 -11.51 10.01 -3.30
CA GLU A 17 -12.03 9.14 -4.35
C GLU A 17 -12.52 7.78 -3.79
N LYS A 18 -12.50 7.61 -2.47
CA LYS A 18 -12.93 6.37 -1.79
C LYS A 18 -12.20 5.12 -2.30
N ILE A 19 -10.89 5.23 -2.50
CA ILE A 19 -10.03 4.10 -2.85
C ILE A 19 -9.73 3.28 -1.59
N TYR A 20 -10.00 1.98 -1.64
CA TYR A 20 -9.79 1.05 -0.53
C TYR A 20 -8.85 -0.12 -0.90
N ASN A 21 -8.62 -0.34 -2.19
CA ASN A 21 -7.77 -1.40 -2.70
C ASN A 21 -6.45 -0.83 -3.24
N PHE A 22 -5.33 -1.50 -2.95
CA PHE A 22 -4.02 -1.12 -3.44
C PHE A 22 -3.91 -1.15 -4.97
N CYS A 23 -4.53 -2.14 -5.61
CA CYS A 23 -4.52 -2.29 -7.07
C CYS A 23 -5.14 -1.07 -7.77
N ASP A 24 -6.23 -0.52 -7.22
CA ASP A 24 -6.89 0.66 -7.77
C ASP A 24 -5.98 1.91 -7.69
N LEU A 25 -5.30 2.09 -6.55
CA LEU A 25 -4.31 3.16 -6.38
C LEU A 25 -3.14 2.98 -7.36
N PHE A 26 -2.64 1.76 -7.49
CA PHE A 26 -1.51 1.43 -8.37
C PHE A 26 -1.86 1.68 -9.84
N GLU A 27 -3.05 1.25 -10.28
CA GLU A 27 -3.53 1.49 -11.64
C GLU A 27 -3.68 2.98 -11.93
N TYR A 28 -4.27 3.74 -11.00
CA TYR A 28 -4.36 5.19 -11.13
C TYR A 28 -2.98 5.85 -11.25
N ALA A 29 -2.05 5.48 -10.36
CA ALA A 29 -0.70 6.02 -10.37
C ALA A 29 0.03 5.74 -11.69
N SER A 30 -0.07 4.50 -12.19
CA SER A 30 0.56 4.09 -13.46
C SER A 30 0.11 4.91 -14.67
N LYS A 31 -1.14 5.39 -14.66
CA LYS A 31 -1.76 6.13 -15.76
C LYS A 31 -1.64 7.64 -15.64
N ASN A 32 -1.59 8.18 -14.41
CA ASN A 32 -1.81 9.61 -14.16
C ASN A 32 -0.69 10.30 -13.36
N ARG A 33 0.06 9.56 -12.54
CA ARG A 33 1.03 10.12 -11.58
C ARG A 33 2.30 9.27 -11.55
N LYS A 34 3.22 9.56 -12.48
CA LYS A 34 4.49 8.82 -12.61
C LYS A 34 5.30 8.83 -11.31
N ASP A 35 5.31 9.95 -10.59
CA ASP A 35 5.97 10.10 -9.30
C ASP A 35 5.39 9.18 -8.22
N TRP A 36 4.06 9.01 -8.20
CA TRP A 36 3.42 8.03 -7.31
C TRP A 36 3.71 6.60 -7.73
N PHE A 37 3.71 6.33 -9.04
CA PHE A 37 4.03 5.00 -9.54
C PHE A 37 5.48 4.61 -9.19
N ASP A 38 6.44 5.49 -9.45
CA ASP A 38 7.85 5.29 -9.11
C ASP A 38 8.03 5.07 -7.60
N PHE A 39 7.24 5.76 -6.76
CA PHE A 39 7.20 5.51 -5.32
C PHE A 39 6.65 4.12 -4.99
N LEU A 40 5.50 3.75 -5.54
CA LEU A 40 4.79 2.49 -5.26
C LEU A 40 5.50 1.23 -5.78
N VAL A 41 6.40 1.34 -6.76
CA VAL A 41 7.16 0.17 -7.26
C VAL A 41 8.40 -0.16 -6.42
N THR A 42 8.73 0.67 -5.42
CA THR A 42 9.82 0.36 -4.49
C THR A 42 9.28 -0.42 -3.29
N GLU A 43 9.88 -1.58 -3.00
CA GLU A 43 9.41 -2.54 -1.98
C GLU A 43 9.02 -1.88 -0.65
N LYS A 44 9.88 -1.00 -0.11
CA LYS A 44 9.62 -0.37 1.19
C LYS A 44 8.45 0.61 1.19
N ASN A 45 8.19 1.24 0.04
CA ASN A 45 7.20 2.30 -0.08
C ASN A 45 5.81 1.75 -0.46
N CYS A 46 5.76 0.62 -1.17
CA CYS A 46 4.50 -0.06 -1.49
C CYS A 46 3.80 -0.57 -0.23
N VAL A 47 4.57 -1.12 0.73
CA VAL A 47 4.08 -1.63 2.01
C VAL A 47 3.40 -0.53 2.82
N VAL A 48 3.94 0.70 2.85
CA VAL A 48 3.35 1.83 3.58
C VAL A 48 1.92 2.12 3.10
N MET A 49 1.72 2.17 1.79
CA MET A 49 0.39 2.45 1.22
C MET A 49 -0.54 1.25 1.32
N ALA A 50 -0.03 0.02 1.20
CA ALA A 50 -0.81 -1.19 1.40
C ALA A 50 -1.36 -1.26 2.83
N LEU A 51 -0.50 -1.09 3.86
CA LEU A 51 -0.92 -1.09 5.26
C LEU A 51 -1.97 -0.01 5.56
N TYR A 52 -1.79 1.19 5.02
CA TYR A 52 -2.77 2.27 5.16
C TYR A 52 -4.15 1.89 4.56
N LEU A 53 -4.17 1.31 3.36
CA LEU A 53 -5.43 0.93 2.68
C LEU A 53 -6.15 -0.23 3.37
N ILE A 54 -5.41 -1.19 3.95
CA ILE A 54 -5.99 -2.27 4.76
C ILE A 54 -6.65 -1.69 6.01
N ASP A 55 -5.96 -0.82 6.76
CA ASP A 55 -6.53 -0.19 7.96
C ASP A 55 -7.78 0.66 7.63
N LYS A 56 -7.71 1.44 6.54
CA LYS A 56 -8.83 2.23 6.03
C LYS A 56 -10.02 1.35 5.66
N SER A 57 -9.79 0.22 4.99
CA SER A 57 -10.84 -0.73 4.62
C SER A 57 -11.52 -1.34 5.83
N CYS A 58 -10.75 -1.67 6.87
CA CYS A 58 -11.29 -2.20 8.11
C CYS A 58 -12.13 -1.15 8.86
N LYS A 59 -11.64 0.09 8.96
CA LYS A 59 -12.38 1.21 9.58
C LYS A 59 -13.68 1.54 8.84
N ALA A 60 -13.72 1.33 7.53
CA ALA A 60 -14.93 1.49 6.71
C ALA A 60 -15.90 0.29 6.80
N GLY A 61 -15.53 -0.79 7.50
CA GLY A 61 -16.34 -2.01 7.61
C GLY A 61 -16.35 -2.87 6.34
N LEU A 62 -15.42 -2.65 5.41
CA LEU A 62 -15.30 -3.43 4.18
C LEU A 62 -14.60 -4.77 4.40
N ILE A 63 -13.73 -4.82 5.40
CA ILE A 63 -13.08 -6.04 5.88
C ILE A 63 -13.17 -6.12 7.40
N THR A 64 -13.19 -7.33 7.92
CA THR A 64 -13.19 -7.62 9.35
C THR A 64 -11.81 -7.39 9.99
N PRO A 65 -11.73 -7.22 11.32
CA PRO A 65 -10.45 -7.17 12.02
C PRO A 65 -9.60 -8.44 11.84
N GLY A 66 -10.24 -9.60 11.62
CA GLY A 66 -9.56 -10.86 11.32
C GLY A 66 -8.88 -10.83 9.95
N GLU A 67 -9.60 -10.42 8.91
CA GLU A 67 -9.05 -10.25 7.55
C GLU A 67 -7.93 -9.20 7.52
N ARG A 68 -8.07 -8.08 8.24
CA ARG A 68 -6.98 -7.10 8.40
C ARG A 68 -5.73 -7.75 8.98
N SER A 69 -5.88 -8.56 10.02
CA SER A 69 -4.75 -9.18 10.71
C SER A 69 -4.04 -10.19 9.79
N LEU A 70 -4.82 -10.96 9.02
CA LEU A 70 -4.27 -11.89 8.04
C LEU A 70 -3.49 -11.16 6.94
N GLN A 71 -4.04 -10.10 6.36
CA GLN A 71 -3.36 -9.32 5.32
C GLN A 71 -2.09 -8.62 5.85
N TYR A 72 -2.04 -8.24 7.12
CA TYR A 72 -0.80 -7.74 7.74
C TYR A 72 0.28 -8.82 7.86
N GLN A 73 -0.10 -10.06 8.20
CA GLN A 73 0.84 -11.18 8.27
C GLN A 73 1.40 -11.48 6.87
N GLU A 74 0.55 -11.58 5.86
CA GLU A 74 0.95 -11.83 4.47
C GLU A 74 1.94 -10.77 3.96
N LEU A 75 1.71 -9.48 4.26
CA LEU A 75 2.62 -8.40 3.84
C LEU A 75 3.99 -8.45 4.54
N LEU A 76 4.05 -8.88 5.80
CA LEU A 76 5.30 -8.98 6.56
C LEU A 76 6.09 -10.24 6.23
N GLU A 77 5.40 -11.35 5.92
CA GLU A 77 6.04 -12.60 5.48
C GLU A 77 6.73 -12.45 4.12
N ILE A 78 6.24 -11.57 3.25
CA ILE A 78 6.90 -11.24 1.97
C ILE A 78 8.27 -10.57 2.20
N ASP A 79 8.39 -9.69 3.20
CA ASP A 79 9.66 -8.99 3.53
C ASP A 79 10.70 -9.95 4.16
N ASP A 80 10.24 -10.97 4.89
CA ASP A 80 11.11 -12.00 5.48
C ASP A 80 11.56 -13.07 4.45
N ALA A 81 10.71 -13.40 3.47
CA ALA A 81 11.03 -14.40 2.44
C ALA A 81 12.14 -13.95 1.48
N ASP A 82 12.21 -12.65 1.16
CA ASP A 82 13.25 -12.09 0.28
C ASP A 82 14.64 -12.02 0.97
N ASN A 83 14.70 -11.96 2.31
CA ASN A 83 15.96 -12.04 3.06
C ASN A 83 16.61 -13.44 3.05
N HIS A 84 15.85 -14.50 2.75
CA HIS A 84 16.37 -15.87 2.73
C HIS A 84 16.91 -16.31 1.36
N TYR A 85 16.61 -15.58 0.28
CA TYR A 85 17.00 -15.98 -1.08
C TYR A 85 18.44 -15.58 -1.47
N TYR A 86 19.10 -14.71 -0.70
CA TYR A 86 20.46 -14.23 -0.98
C TYR A 86 21.58 -14.92 -0.17
N ASN A 87 21.29 -16.03 0.51
CA ASN A 87 22.27 -16.80 1.30
C ASN A 87 22.63 -18.17 0.67
N TYR A 88 22.89 -18.21 -0.63
CA TYR A 88 23.52 -19.36 -1.31
C TYR A 88 24.62 -18.92 -2.27
#